data_AF-A0ABD3PHM8-F1
#
_entry.id   AF-A0ABD3PHM8-F1
#
_cell.length_a   1.000
_cell.length_b   1.000
_cell.length_c   1.000
_cell.angle_alpha   90.00
_cell.angle_beta   90.00
_cell.angle_gamma   90.00
#
_symmetry.space_group_name_H-M   'P 1'
#
loop_
_entity.id
_entity.type
_entity.pdbx_description
1 polymer ?
#
loop_
_entity_poly.entity_id
_entity_poly.type
_entity_poly.pdbx_seq_one_letter_code
_entity_poly.pdbx_strand_id
1 'polypeptide(L)'
;MMHLVILSALVFKVTSFSSVSSPRTATHAFDSRLLASKDSEGRGLKRGQEMKMEMSSLAGAKAIARLSINERTKRAMLAEVVEDRIFEITEEIELIVTRNEGVLEGDQREEAVELAKQTKALQKQYDDLVNGRPSALLVLGDDGNLEEGEEGFQ
;
A
#
# COMPACT_ATOMS: atom_id res chain seq x y z
N MET A 1 -76.16 17.95 -35.38
CA MET A 1 -75.79 16.71 -36.08
C MET A 1 -74.56 16.14 -35.37
N MET A 2 -74.76 15.27 -34.38
CA MET A 2 -74.70 13.80 -34.49
C MET A 2 -73.31 13.26 -34.89
N HIS A 3 -72.71 12.63 -33.87
CA HIS A 3 -71.71 11.56 -33.83
C HIS A 3 -70.80 11.30 -35.04
N LEU A 4 -69.50 11.27 -34.77
CA LEU A 4 -68.71 10.09 -35.12
C LEU A 4 -67.63 9.81 -34.06
N VAL A 5 -67.76 8.64 -33.45
CA VAL A 5 -66.78 7.98 -32.58
C VAL A 5 -65.80 7.23 -33.47
N ILE A 6 -64.49 7.47 -33.33
CA ILE A 6 -63.47 6.50 -33.73
C ILE A 6 -62.41 6.42 -32.62
N LEU A 7 -62.34 5.21 -32.06
CA LEU A 7 -61.34 4.71 -31.12
C LEU A 7 -59.95 4.59 -31.77
N SER A 8 -58.95 4.41 -30.90
CA SER A 8 -57.66 3.74 -31.14
C SER A 8 -56.51 4.61 -31.62
N ALA A 9 -55.59 4.94 -30.71
CA ALA A 9 -54.43 4.09 -30.43
C ALA A 9 -53.48 4.82 -29.47
N LEU A 10 -53.20 4.17 -28.35
CA LEU A 10 -52.24 4.58 -27.34
C LEU A 10 -50.82 4.33 -27.88
N VAL A 11 -50.04 5.39 -28.12
CA VAL A 11 -48.57 5.31 -28.19
C VAL A 11 -48.01 6.50 -27.42
N PHE A 12 -47.59 6.24 -26.19
CA PHE A 12 -46.89 7.20 -25.35
C PHE A 12 -45.49 7.43 -25.93
N LYS A 13 -45.30 8.58 -26.58
CA LYS A 13 -43.99 9.06 -27.05
C LYS A 13 -43.67 10.32 -26.26
N VAL A 14 -43.00 10.15 -25.13
CA VAL A 14 -42.45 11.28 -24.36
C VAL A 14 -41.08 11.58 -24.93
N THR A 15 -41.02 12.61 -25.76
CA THR A 15 -39.81 13.36 -26.05
C THR A 15 -39.91 14.70 -25.35
N SER A 16 -39.04 14.95 -24.38
CA SER A 16 -38.57 16.30 -24.08
C SER A 16 -37.13 16.25 -23.57
N PHE A 17 -36.32 16.93 -24.35
CA PHE A 17 -34.97 17.41 -24.10
C PHE A 17 -34.98 18.46 -22.98
N SER A 18 -34.08 18.35 -22.01
CA SER A 18 -33.53 19.54 -21.32
C SER A 18 -32.08 19.29 -20.90
N SER A 19 -31.27 20.27 -21.25
CA SER A 19 -29.85 20.40 -21.03
C SER A 19 -29.55 21.00 -19.64
N VAL A 20 -28.30 20.82 -19.19
CA VAL A 20 -27.56 21.69 -18.23
C VAL A 20 -28.07 21.76 -16.78
N SER A 21 -27.30 21.16 -15.87
CA SER A 21 -26.38 21.87 -14.95
C SER A 21 -26.02 20.96 -13.78
N SER A 22 -24.72 20.78 -13.55
CA SER A 22 -24.21 20.24 -12.29
C SER A 22 -24.25 21.33 -11.22
N PRO A 23 -24.67 21.03 -9.98
CA PRO A 23 -24.35 21.86 -8.83
C PRO A 23 -23.11 21.33 -8.11
N ARG A 24 -21.99 22.06 -8.26
CA ARG A 24 -21.12 22.42 -7.13
C ARG A 24 -21.94 23.38 -6.23
N THR A 25 -21.84 23.49 -4.90
CA THR A 25 -20.69 23.77 -4.03
C THR A 25 -21.23 23.86 -2.59
N ALA A 26 -20.49 23.34 -1.60
CA ALA A 26 -20.36 23.88 -0.24
C ALA A 26 -19.08 23.28 0.39
N THR A 27 -17.92 23.87 0.13
CA THR A 27 -17.21 24.78 1.06
C THR A 27 -16.78 24.11 2.37
N HIS A 28 -15.57 23.51 2.35
CA HIS A 28 -14.61 23.78 3.40
C HIS A 28 -13.31 24.20 2.72
N ALA A 29 -13.02 25.49 2.79
CA ALA A 29 -11.74 26.04 2.41
C ALA A 29 -10.73 25.60 3.48
N PHE A 30 -9.80 24.73 3.10
CA PHE A 30 -8.46 24.79 3.67
C PHE A 30 -7.55 25.26 2.55
N ASP A 31 -7.18 26.52 2.68
CA ASP A 31 -6.20 27.19 1.86
C ASP A 31 -4.86 26.47 2.05
N SER A 32 -4.41 25.74 1.04
CA SER A 32 -3.05 25.18 0.96
C SER A 32 -2.37 25.69 -0.30
N ARG A 33 -2.54 26.99 -0.56
CA ARG A 33 -1.67 27.77 -1.44
C ARG A 33 -0.67 28.55 -0.59
N LEU A 34 0.24 27.83 0.05
CA LEU A 34 1.50 28.37 0.56
C LEU A 34 2.37 27.19 0.96
N LEU A 35 3.08 26.65 -0.04
CA LEU A 35 4.45 26.11 0.02
C LEU A 35 4.70 25.34 -1.29
N ALA A 36 4.74 26.11 -2.39
CA ALA A 36 5.51 25.68 -3.54
C ALA A 36 6.98 25.90 -3.21
N SER A 37 7.66 24.86 -2.73
CA SER A 37 9.11 24.75 -2.84
C SER A 37 9.56 23.30 -2.64
N LYS A 38 10.12 22.72 -3.73
CA LYS A 38 11.23 21.75 -3.72
C LYS A 38 10.98 20.22 -3.60
N ASP A 39 9.83 19.67 -4.00
CA ASP A 39 9.59 18.19 -3.91
C ASP A 39 9.57 17.44 -5.26
N SER A 40 10.60 17.55 -6.08
CA SER A 40 10.70 16.79 -7.35
C SER A 40 11.68 15.61 -7.31
N GLU A 41 12.58 15.51 -6.33
CA GLU A 41 13.68 14.52 -6.37
C GLU A 41 13.44 13.24 -5.54
N GLY A 42 12.68 13.29 -4.43
CA GLY A 42 12.40 12.10 -3.59
C GLY A 42 11.31 11.16 -4.12
N ARG A 43 10.44 11.61 -5.03
CA ARG A 43 9.32 10.77 -5.56
C ARG A 43 9.78 9.59 -6.41
N GLY A 44 10.98 9.67 -7.01
CA GLY A 44 11.50 8.62 -7.89
C GLY A 44 11.98 7.37 -7.13
N LEU A 45 12.67 7.57 -6.00
CA LEU A 45 13.23 6.49 -5.18
C LEU A 45 12.14 5.70 -4.48
N LYS A 46 11.19 6.41 -3.83
CA LYS A 46 10.02 5.80 -3.20
C LYS A 46 9.20 4.94 -4.16
N ARG A 47 8.90 5.46 -5.36
CA ARG A 47 8.18 4.72 -6.39
C ARG A 47 8.94 3.50 -6.92
N GLY A 48 10.26 3.62 -7.08
CA GLY A 48 11.10 2.49 -7.51
C GLY A 48 11.15 1.37 -6.47
N GLN A 49 11.07 1.72 -5.19
CA GLN A 49 11.06 0.79 -4.07
C GLN A 49 9.72 0.09 -3.93
N GLU A 50 8.61 0.85 -3.97
CA GLU A 50 7.24 0.32 -4.03
C GLU A 50 7.11 -0.71 -5.15
N MET A 51 7.59 -0.40 -6.36
CA MET A 51 7.53 -1.31 -7.50
C MET A 51 8.32 -2.61 -7.27
N LYS A 52 9.49 -2.54 -6.63
CA LYS A 52 10.28 -3.75 -6.32
C LYS A 52 9.56 -4.64 -5.31
N MET A 53 8.94 -4.03 -4.31
CA MET A 53 8.22 -4.76 -3.26
C MET A 53 6.94 -5.39 -3.81
N GLU A 54 6.19 -4.65 -4.63
CA GLU A 54 5.02 -5.16 -5.36
C GLU A 54 5.38 -6.37 -6.23
N MET A 55 6.46 -6.27 -7.02
CA MET A 55 6.91 -7.36 -7.88
C MET A 55 7.36 -8.60 -7.11
N SER A 56 8.03 -8.42 -5.96
CA SER A 56 8.42 -9.55 -5.10
C SER A 56 7.19 -10.24 -4.51
N SER A 57 6.23 -9.46 -4.00
CA SER A 57 4.97 -10.00 -3.46
C SER A 57 4.16 -10.76 -4.52
N LEU A 58 4.12 -10.24 -5.75
CA LEU A 58 3.46 -10.91 -6.87
C LEU A 58 4.16 -12.24 -7.23
N ALA A 59 5.50 -12.27 -7.23
CA ALA A 59 6.27 -13.48 -7.50
C ALA A 59 6.03 -14.56 -6.45
N GLY A 60 5.91 -14.15 -5.18
CA GLY A 60 5.69 -15.03 -4.03
C GLY A 60 4.26 -15.54 -3.85
N ALA A 61 3.27 -14.92 -4.51
CA ALA A 61 1.84 -15.17 -4.28
C ALA A 61 1.44 -16.66 -4.35
N LYS A 62 2.00 -17.41 -5.31
CA LYS A 62 1.72 -18.86 -5.44
C LYS A 62 2.31 -19.70 -4.32
N ALA A 63 3.49 -19.32 -3.80
CA ALA A 63 4.12 -20.02 -2.69
C ALA A 63 3.35 -19.76 -1.39
N ILE A 64 2.99 -18.48 -1.15
CA ILE A 64 2.18 -18.06 -0.01
C ILE A 64 0.82 -18.76 -0.01
N ALA A 65 0.15 -18.86 -1.15
CA ALA A 65 -1.16 -19.51 -1.27
C ALA A 65 -1.18 -20.99 -0.86
N ARG A 66 -0.02 -21.67 -0.83
CA ARG A 66 0.11 -23.07 -0.40
C ARG A 66 0.28 -23.24 1.11
N LEU A 67 0.51 -22.15 1.84
CA LEU A 67 0.70 -22.16 3.29
C LEU A 67 -0.64 -22.14 4.03
N SER A 68 -0.60 -22.49 5.33
CA SER A 68 -1.77 -22.40 6.21
C SER A 68 -2.26 -20.95 6.32
N ILE A 69 -3.56 -20.75 6.62
CA ILE A 69 -4.12 -19.41 6.82
C ILE A 69 -3.36 -18.67 7.93
N ASN A 70 -3.08 -19.35 9.04
CA ASN A 70 -2.37 -18.78 10.18
C ASN A 70 -0.96 -18.32 9.79
N GLU A 71 -0.22 -19.13 9.04
CA GLU A 71 1.12 -18.75 8.59
C GLU A 71 1.07 -17.60 7.58
N ARG A 72 0.11 -17.58 6.66
CA ARG A 72 -0.09 -16.46 5.74
C ARG A 72 -0.35 -15.15 6.48
N THR A 73 -1.23 -15.18 7.48
CA THR A 73 -1.54 -14.01 8.29
C THR A 73 -0.33 -13.53 9.08
N LYS A 74 0.40 -14.44 9.74
CA LYS A 74 1.65 -14.11 10.45
C LYS A 74 2.66 -13.44 9.50
N ARG A 75 2.86 -14.02 8.31
CA ARG A 75 3.76 -13.47 7.28
C ARG A 75 3.32 -12.11 6.78
N ALA A 76 2.03 -11.90 6.53
CA ALA A 76 1.50 -10.62 6.06
C ALA A 76 1.73 -9.51 7.09
N MET A 77 1.41 -9.77 8.36
CA MET A 77 1.62 -8.81 9.44
C MET A 77 3.10 -8.44 9.62
N LEU A 78 3.99 -9.44 9.59
CA LEU A 78 5.41 -9.18 9.70
C LEU A 78 5.96 -8.45 8.46
N ALA A 79 5.46 -8.77 7.27
CA ALA A 79 5.89 -8.13 6.03
C ALA A 79 5.51 -6.65 6.02
N GLU A 80 4.32 -6.29 6.51
CA GLU A 80 3.86 -4.90 6.69
C GLU A 80 4.81 -4.14 7.63
N VAL A 81 5.10 -4.70 8.82
CA VAL A 81 6.01 -4.06 9.78
C VAL A 81 7.42 -3.87 9.20
N VAL A 82 7.93 -4.87 8.48
CA VAL A 82 9.25 -4.78 7.82
C VAL A 82 9.22 -3.72 6.70
N GLU A 83 8.13 -3.65 5.94
CA GLU A 83 7.92 -2.67 4.87
C GLU A 83 7.90 -1.24 5.40
N ASP A 84 7.14 -0.98 6.46
CA ASP A 84 7.10 0.33 7.11
C ASP A 84 8.49 0.78 7.57
N ARG A 85 9.25 -0.13 8.21
CA ARG A 85 10.61 0.18 8.66
C ARG A 85 11.57 0.43 7.50
N ILE A 86 11.41 -0.29 6.39
CA ILE A 86 12.18 -0.08 5.16
C ILE A 86 11.94 1.34 4.63
N PHE A 87 10.68 1.80 4.59
CA PHE A 87 10.36 3.15 4.13
C PHE A 87 10.90 4.21 5.08
N GLU A 88 10.73 4.05 6.39
CA GLU A 88 11.23 4.98 7.40
C GLU A 88 12.74 5.20 7.27
N ILE A 89 13.54 4.12 7.20
CA ILE A 89 15.00 4.24 7.05
C ILE A 89 15.37 4.87 5.71
N THR A 90 14.62 4.58 4.64
CA THR A 90 14.88 5.18 3.33
C THR A 90 14.65 6.69 3.36
N GLU A 91 13.56 7.14 4.00
CA GLU A 91 13.28 8.56 4.22
C GLU A 91 14.37 9.23 5.07
N GLU A 92 14.89 8.53 6.09
CA GLU A 92 16.02 9.02 6.91
C GLU A 92 17.30 9.20 6.09
N ILE A 93 17.65 8.24 5.22
CA ILE A 93 18.78 8.37 4.29
C ILE A 93 18.57 9.56 3.33
N GLU A 94 17.37 9.72 2.78
CA GLU A 94 17.04 10.86 1.91
C GLU A 94 17.19 12.20 2.65
N LEU A 95 16.79 12.26 3.93
CA LEU A 95 16.99 13.45 4.75
C LEU A 95 18.48 13.75 4.99
N ILE A 96 19.31 12.74 5.25
CA ILE A 96 20.76 12.90 5.40
C ILE A 96 21.38 13.42 4.09
N VAL A 97 21.01 12.84 2.95
CA VAL A 97 21.49 13.29 1.63
C VAL A 97 21.05 14.72 1.34
N THR A 98 19.79 15.04 1.59
CA THR A 98 19.20 16.36 1.29
C THR A 98 19.79 17.46 2.17
N ARG A 99 19.97 17.19 3.49
CA ARG A 99 20.55 18.16 4.43
C ARG A 99 21.99 18.52 4.09
N ASN A 100 22.71 17.61 3.44
CA ASN A 100 24.11 17.78 3.07
C ASN A 100 24.29 18.08 1.57
N GLU A 101 23.24 18.53 0.89
CA GLU A 101 23.27 18.92 -0.53
C GLU A 101 23.85 17.83 -1.45
N GLY A 102 23.68 16.56 -1.08
CA GLY A 102 24.19 15.40 -1.81
C GLY A 102 25.63 15.01 -1.51
N VAL A 103 26.36 15.76 -0.68
CA VAL A 103 27.77 15.49 -0.35
C VAL A 103 27.86 14.90 1.06
N LEU A 104 28.18 13.60 1.15
CA LEU A 104 28.30 12.90 2.43
C LEU A 104 29.77 12.69 2.82
N GLU A 105 30.18 13.27 3.93
CA GLU A 105 31.54 13.14 4.48
C GLU A 105 31.53 12.75 5.96
N GLY A 106 32.64 12.18 6.42
CA GLY A 106 32.83 11.78 7.83
C GLY A 106 31.67 10.93 8.37
N ASP A 107 31.18 11.33 9.53
CA ASP A 107 30.14 10.63 10.31
C ASP A 107 28.83 10.47 9.53
N GLN A 108 28.46 11.44 8.69
CA GLN A 108 27.21 11.41 7.91
C GLN A 108 27.22 10.30 6.86
N ARG A 109 28.39 10.08 6.25
CA ARG A 109 28.59 9.00 5.30
C ARG A 109 28.52 7.64 6.01
N GLU A 110 29.11 7.53 7.19
CA GLU A 110 29.07 6.31 7.98
C GLU A 110 27.62 5.97 8.40
N GLU A 111 26.89 6.96 8.93
CA GLU A 111 25.48 6.84 9.29
C GLU A 111 24.62 6.40 8.09
N ALA A 112 24.72 7.09 6.95
CA ALA A 112 23.98 6.73 5.75
C ALA A 112 24.30 5.31 5.25
N VAL A 113 25.56 4.87 5.39
CA VAL A 113 25.98 3.51 5.02
C VAL A 113 25.40 2.46 5.98
N GLU A 114 25.39 2.72 7.29
CA GLU A 114 24.79 1.81 8.26
C GLU A 114 23.28 1.67 8.05
N LEU A 115 22.58 2.78 7.84
CA LEU A 115 21.16 2.77 7.48
C LEU A 115 20.91 2.00 6.18
N ALA A 116 21.74 2.19 5.15
CA ALA A 116 21.62 1.45 3.89
C ALA A 116 21.83 -0.07 4.07
N LYS A 117 22.77 -0.48 4.94
CA LYS A 117 22.97 -1.89 5.30
C LYS A 117 21.73 -2.47 5.99
N GLN A 118 21.15 -1.72 6.93
CA GLN A 118 19.92 -2.11 7.61
C GLN A 118 18.76 -2.28 6.63
N THR A 119 18.53 -1.31 5.73
CA THR A 119 17.50 -1.40 4.68
C THR A 119 17.69 -2.64 3.82
N LYS A 120 18.92 -2.96 3.41
CA LYS A 120 19.20 -4.16 2.62
C LYS A 120 18.90 -5.46 3.39
N ALA A 121 19.22 -5.50 4.68
CA ALA A 121 18.90 -6.65 5.52
C ALA A 121 17.39 -6.84 5.65
N LEU A 122 16.64 -5.76 5.87
CA LEU A 122 15.19 -5.77 5.95
C LEU A 122 14.55 -6.17 4.61
N GLN A 123 15.04 -5.65 3.48
CA GLN A 123 14.56 -6.04 2.15
C GLN A 123 14.68 -7.55 1.91
N LYS A 124 15.75 -8.17 2.40
CA LYS A 124 15.89 -9.64 2.35
C LYS A 124 14.84 -10.33 3.22
N GLN A 125 14.62 -9.83 4.44
CA GLN A 125 13.60 -10.40 5.34
C GLN A 125 12.19 -10.26 4.76
N TYR A 126 11.86 -9.12 4.16
CA TYR A 126 10.62 -8.91 3.42
C TYR A 126 10.49 -9.95 2.30
N ASP A 127 11.53 -10.09 1.47
CA ASP A 127 11.53 -11.05 0.36
C ASP A 127 11.32 -12.50 0.86
N ASP A 128 11.94 -12.87 1.99
CA ASP A 128 11.74 -14.18 2.61
C ASP A 128 10.29 -14.39 3.09
N LEU A 129 9.69 -13.35 3.70
CA LEU A 129 8.30 -13.39 4.18
C LEU A 129 7.31 -13.54 3.02
N VAL A 130 7.41 -12.71 1.99
CA VAL A 130 6.43 -12.65 0.88
C VAL A 130 6.61 -13.76 -0.15
N ASN A 131 7.77 -14.41 -0.20
CA ASN A 131 8.02 -15.57 -1.07
C ASN A 131 7.81 -16.93 -0.37
N GLY A 132 7.36 -16.94 0.88
CA GLY A 132 7.10 -18.18 1.61
C GLY A 132 8.37 -18.94 2.01
N ARG A 133 9.54 -18.27 2.03
CA ARG A 133 10.81 -18.88 2.44
C ARG A 133 10.93 -18.89 3.97
N PRO A 134 11.83 -19.70 4.55
CA PRO A 134 12.11 -19.63 5.98
C PRO A 134 12.56 -18.23 6.37
N SER A 135 11.94 -17.67 7.42
CA SER A 135 12.26 -16.34 7.93
C SER A 135 12.61 -16.43 9.42
N ALA A 136 13.70 -15.78 9.81
CA ALA A 136 14.10 -15.69 11.21
C ALA A 136 13.03 -15.00 12.08
N LEU A 137 12.22 -14.11 11.48
CA LEU A 137 11.13 -13.41 12.17
C LEU A 137 9.97 -14.33 12.53
N LEU A 138 9.79 -15.44 11.81
CA LEU A 138 8.75 -16.42 12.12
C LEU A 138 9.17 -17.35 13.26
N VAL A 139 10.46 -17.65 13.38
CA VAL A 139 11.01 -18.51 14.44
C VAL A 139 10.83 -17.87 15.82
N LEU A 140 11.04 -16.56 15.91
CA LEU A 140 10.86 -15.79 17.16
C LEU A 140 9.39 -15.68 17.63
N GLY A 141 8.42 -16.01 16.76
CA GLY A 141 6.99 -15.93 17.05
C GLY A 141 6.32 -17.28 17.32
N ASP A 142 7.07 -18.38 17.33
CA ASP A 142 6.56 -19.75 17.51
C ASP A 142 6.77 -20.31 18.93
N ASP A 143 7.43 -19.53 19.80
CA ASP A 143 7.59 -19.86 21.23
C ASP A 143 6.26 -19.82 22.02
N GLY A 144 5.18 -19.37 21.37
CA GLY A 144 3.81 -19.43 21.85
C GLY A 144 3.17 -20.78 21.59
N ASN A 145 3.61 -21.80 22.34
CA ASN A 145 2.93 -23.09 22.49
C ASN A 145 1.49 -22.85 22.99
N LEU A 146 0.55 -22.67 22.06
CA LEU A 146 -0.87 -22.87 22.34
C LEU A 146 -1.08 -24.37 22.29
N GLU A 147 -0.92 -25.01 23.45
CA GLU A 147 -1.43 -26.36 23.67
C GLU A 147 -2.91 -26.35 23.28
N GLU A 148 -3.20 -27.00 22.15
CA GLU A 148 -4.56 -27.39 21.80
C GLU A 148 -5.02 -28.33 22.90
N GLY A 149 -5.80 -27.77 23.83
CA GLY A 149 -6.59 -28.55 24.78
C GLY A 149 -7.59 -29.39 23.99
N GLU A 150 -7.19 -30.62 23.68
CA GLU A 150 -8.12 -31.70 23.38
C GLU A 150 -8.98 -31.95 24.63
N GLU A 151 -10.06 -31.19 24.79
CA GLU A 151 -11.14 -31.60 25.67
C GLU A 151 -11.83 -32.81 25.02
N GLY A 152 -11.38 -33.99 25.46
CA GLY A 152 -11.98 -35.26 25.14
C GLY A 152 -13.47 -35.29 25.49
N PHE A 153 -14.28 -35.65 24.49
CA PHE A 153 -15.61 -36.18 24.70
C PHE A 153 -15.52 -37.46 25.55
N GLN A 154 -16.11 -37.44 26.74
CA GLN A 154 -16.69 -38.60 27.40
C GLN A 154 -18.07 -38.24 27.96
#